data_AF-A0A953M284-F1
#
_entry.id   AF-A0A953M284-F1
#
_cell.length_a   1.000
_cell.length_b   1.000
_cell.length_c   1.000
_cell.angle_alpha   90.00
_cell.angle_beta   90.00
_cell.angle_gamma   90.00
#
_symmetry.space_group_name_H-M   'P 1'
#
loop_
_entity.id
_entity.type
_entity.pdbx_description
1 polymer ?
#
loop_
_entity_poly.entity_id
_entity_poly.type
_entity_poly.pdbx_seq_one_letter_code
_entity_poly.pdbx_strand_id
1 'polypeptide(L)'
;MNTLPLALVVSAFLLGSIAVPLDTRGAEEGGIPYGAPCGLCGDYGYCPQLPSPGKASRFLASFYAGKGLKTVVKKSGRRFMEAEIYREDVLIDKVLLDMRTGRIRSIF
;
A
#
# COMPACT_ATOMS: atom_id res chain seq x y z
N MET A 1 58.05 21.08 40.47
CA MET A 1 58.65 20.12 39.50
C MET A 1 57.56 19.08 39.24
N ASN A 2 56.83 19.24 38.13
CA ASN A 2 57.04 18.49 36.87
C ASN A 2 56.57 17.04 37.03
N THR A 3 55.75 16.41 36.19
CA THR A 3 55.19 16.70 34.86
C THR A 3 54.22 15.53 34.56
N LEU A 4 53.05 15.82 33.97
CA LEU A 4 52.21 14.88 33.18
C LEU A 4 53.00 14.29 31.98
N PRO A 5 52.46 13.44 31.08
CA PRO A 5 51.26 12.57 31.09
C PRO A 5 51.55 11.15 30.52
N LEU A 6 50.58 10.23 30.53
CA LEU A 6 50.27 9.31 29.40
C LEU A 6 48.99 8.53 29.79
N ALA A 7 47.85 8.90 29.22
CA ALA A 7 47.26 8.24 28.06
C ALA A 7 46.58 6.91 28.41
N LEU A 8 45.24 6.93 28.32
CA LEU A 8 44.29 5.86 27.95
C LEU A 8 43.09 5.84 28.87
N VAL A 9 42.10 6.68 28.58
CA VAL A 9 40.70 6.21 28.65
C VAL A 9 40.00 6.70 27.39
N VAL A 10 40.14 5.91 26.32
CA VAL A 10 39.26 5.93 25.17
C VAL A 10 38.04 5.09 25.56
N SER A 11 36.89 5.71 25.78
CA SER A 11 35.56 5.10 25.66
C SER A 11 34.50 6.09 26.13
N ALA A 12 33.36 6.24 25.50
CA ALA A 12 32.88 5.78 24.22
C ALA A 12 31.69 6.70 23.90
N PHE A 13 31.50 6.92 22.62
CA PHE A 13 30.40 7.65 22.01
C PHE A 13 29.08 7.61 22.79
N LEU A 14 28.57 8.82 23.07
CA LEU A 14 27.16 9.13 23.32
C LEU A 14 26.31 8.62 22.14
N LEU A 15 25.86 7.37 22.21
CA LEU A 15 24.78 6.86 21.35
C LEU A 15 23.45 7.23 22.00
N GLY A 16 23.06 8.49 21.82
CA GLY A 16 21.69 8.94 22.04
C GLY A 16 20.75 8.17 21.11
N SER A 17 20.11 7.13 21.65
CA SER A 17 19.01 6.43 20.98
C SER A 17 17.77 7.32 21.03
N ILE A 18 17.69 8.26 20.10
CA ILE A 18 16.41 8.89 19.77
C ILE A 18 15.61 7.83 19.01
N ALA A 19 14.84 7.03 19.75
CA ALA A 19 13.76 6.24 19.19
C ALA A 19 12.73 7.23 18.66
N VAL A 20 12.83 7.59 17.39
CA VAL A 20 11.76 8.31 16.69
C VAL A 20 10.62 7.29 16.54
N PRO A 21 9.45 7.49 17.17
CA PRO A 21 8.31 6.67 16.80
C PRO A 21 8.01 6.97 15.34
N LEU A 22 8.15 5.95 14.47
CA LEU A 22 7.61 5.99 13.11
C LEU A 22 6.09 6.08 13.24
N ASP A 23 5.59 7.31 13.29
CA ASP A 23 4.16 7.59 13.28
C ASP A 23 3.66 7.29 11.85
N THR A 24 3.22 6.05 11.60
CA THR A 24 2.58 5.64 10.35
C THR A 24 1.13 6.14 10.28
N ARG A 25 0.86 7.38 10.71
CA ARG A 25 -0.42 8.06 10.55
C ARG A 25 -0.44 8.76 9.20
N GLY A 26 -0.65 7.95 8.16
CA GLY A 26 -0.85 8.41 6.79
C GLY A 26 -2.03 7.72 6.10
N ALA A 27 -3.04 7.30 6.87
CA ALA A 27 -4.32 6.85 6.34
C ALA A 27 -5.39 7.77 6.91
N GLU A 28 -5.63 8.88 6.21
CA GLU A 28 -6.78 9.72 6.48
C GLU A 28 -8.05 8.89 6.34
N GLU A 29 -8.91 8.98 7.35
CA GLU A 29 -10.24 8.36 7.39
C GLU A 29 -11.07 8.86 6.20
N GLY A 30 -11.03 8.12 5.09
CA GLY A 30 -11.89 8.39 3.92
C GLY A 30 -11.20 8.27 2.56
N GLY A 31 -9.87 8.32 2.50
CA GLY A 31 -9.11 8.09 1.27
C GLY A 31 -8.73 6.62 1.11
N ILE A 32 -9.08 5.99 -0.01
CA ILE A 32 -8.56 4.66 -0.33
C ILE A 32 -7.05 4.80 -0.49
N PRO A 33 -6.21 4.13 0.33
CA PRO A 33 -4.78 4.35 0.28
C PRO A 33 -4.24 3.91 -1.09
N TYR A 34 -3.49 4.82 -1.72
CA TYR A 34 -2.72 4.52 -2.92
C TYR A 34 -1.83 3.30 -2.65
N GLY A 35 -2.05 2.22 -3.40
CA GLY A 35 -1.21 1.02 -3.28
C GLY A 35 -1.57 0.08 -2.13
N ALA A 36 -2.84 0.04 -1.69
CA ALA A 36 -3.34 -1.00 -0.79
C ALA A 36 -2.88 -2.40 -1.26
N PRO A 37 -2.30 -3.24 -0.36
CA PRO A 37 -1.83 -4.56 -0.72
C PRO A 37 -3.03 -5.43 -1.09
N CYS A 38 -2.89 -6.13 -2.21
CA CYS A 38 -3.91 -7.03 -2.72
C CYS A 38 -3.55 -8.46 -2.36
N GLY A 39 -4.42 -9.11 -1.59
CA GLY A 39 -4.28 -10.52 -1.21
C GLY A 39 -4.35 -11.51 -2.37
N LEU A 40 -4.40 -11.05 -3.63
CA LEU A 40 -4.19 -11.91 -4.79
C LEU A 40 -2.73 -12.27 -5.01
N CYS A 41 -1.81 -11.45 -4.51
CA CYS A 41 -0.37 -11.53 -4.74
C CYS A 41 0.36 -11.81 -3.43
N GLY A 42 1.57 -12.36 -3.50
CA GLY A 42 2.39 -12.62 -2.30
C GLY A 42 2.76 -11.33 -1.56
N ASP A 43 3.40 -11.49 -0.39
CA ASP A 43 3.64 -10.43 0.61
C ASP A 43 4.31 -9.15 0.07
N TYR A 44 5.00 -9.25 -1.08
CA TYR A 44 5.73 -8.14 -1.71
C TYR A 44 4.96 -7.39 -2.81
N GLY A 45 3.65 -7.62 -2.95
CA GLY A 45 2.84 -6.89 -3.94
C GLY A 45 3.22 -7.24 -5.39
N TYR A 46 3.55 -8.51 -5.62
CA TYR A 46 3.87 -9.07 -6.93
C TYR A 46 3.18 -10.42 -7.11
N CYS A 47 2.49 -10.58 -8.23
CA CYS A 47 1.81 -11.80 -8.64
C CYS A 47 2.71 -12.59 -9.63
N PRO A 48 3.29 -13.75 -9.22
CA PRO A 48 4.09 -14.59 -10.11
C PRO A 48 3.29 -15.04 -11.33
N GLN A 49 2.04 -15.40 -11.09
CA GLN A 49 1.05 -15.70 -12.11
C GLN A 49 -0.05 -14.64 -12.06
N LEU A 50 -0.44 -14.13 -13.23
CA LEU A 50 -1.51 -13.15 -13.31
C LEU A 50 -2.82 -13.80 -12.86
N PRO A 51 -3.59 -13.18 -11.96
CA PRO A 51 -4.92 -13.66 -11.62
C PRO A 51 -5.80 -13.68 -12.87
N SER A 52 -6.72 -14.64 -12.93
CA SER A 52 -7.73 -14.64 -13.99
C SER A 52 -8.64 -13.41 -13.86
N PRO A 53 -9.26 -12.95 -14.95
CA PRO A 53 -10.21 -11.83 -14.90
C PRO A 53 -11.32 -12.03 -13.85
N GLY A 54 -11.86 -13.24 -13.72
CA GLY A 54 -12.86 -13.55 -12.70
C GLY A 54 -12.33 -13.39 -11.27
N LYS A 55 -11.09 -13.81 -11.00
CA LYS A 55 -10.46 -13.66 -9.68
C LYS A 55 -10.19 -12.18 -9.35
N ALA A 56 -9.68 -11.43 -10.32
CA ALA A 56 -9.43 -9.99 -10.19
C ALA A 56 -10.73 -9.19 -9.96
N SER A 57 -11.80 -9.51 -10.69
CA SER A 57 -13.11 -8.89 -10.50
C SER A 57 -13.70 -9.16 -9.11
N ARG A 58 -13.65 -10.42 -8.64
CA ARG A 58 -14.11 -10.79 -7.28
C ARG A 58 -13.32 -10.08 -6.19
N PHE A 59 -12.00 -9.93 -6.36
CA PHE A 59 -11.17 -9.19 -5.43
C PHE A 59 -11.59 -7.73 -5.35
N LEU A 60 -11.74 -7.04 -6.47
CA LEU A 60 -12.22 -5.66 -6.48
C LEU A 60 -13.57 -5.53 -5.80
N ALA A 61 -14.54 -6.36 -6.18
CA ALA A 61 -15.87 -6.36 -5.57
C ALA A 61 -15.79 -6.53 -4.05
N SER A 62 -14.99 -7.49 -3.56
CA SER A 62 -14.85 -7.75 -2.12
C SER A 62 -14.14 -6.60 -1.39
N PHE A 63 -13.08 -6.04 -1.99
CA PHE A 63 -12.30 -4.94 -1.42
C PHE A 63 -13.14 -3.68 -1.20
N TYR A 64 -14.02 -3.36 -2.15
CA TYR A 64 -14.90 -2.19 -2.08
C TYR A 64 -16.20 -2.46 -1.30
N ALA A 65 -16.74 -3.69 -1.37
CA ALA A 65 -17.92 -4.07 -0.57
C ALA A 65 -17.65 -3.93 0.93
N GLY A 66 -16.44 -4.28 1.40
CA GLY A 66 -16.04 -4.05 2.80
C GLY A 66 -16.03 -2.57 3.24
N LYS A 67 -16.17 -1.63 2.29
CA LYS A 67 -16.26 -0.19 2.54
C LYS A 67 -17.66 0.37 2.25
N GLY A 68 -18.65 -0.49 2.01
CA GLY A 68 -20.00 -0.08 1.60
C GLY A 68 -20.06 0.49 0.17
N LEU A 69 -19.09 0.16 -0.68
CA LEU A 69 -19.01 0.65 -2.06
C LEU A 69 -19.31 -0.46 -3.06
N LYS A 70 -19.97 -0.10 -4.15
CA LYS A 70 -20.27 -1.01 -5.27
C LYS A 70 -19.22 -0.84 -6.35
N THR A 71 -18.82 -1.95 -6.97
CA THR A 71 -17.84 -1.94 -8.07
C THR A 71 -18.44 -2.52 -9.34
N VAL A 72 -18.21 -1.86 -10.47
CA VAL A 72 -18.62 -2.32 -11.79
C VAL A 72 -17.40 -2.36 -12.71
N VAL A 73 -16.97 -3.55 -13.11
CA VAL A 73 -15.86 -3.72 -14.06
C VAL A 73 -16.31 -3.26 -15.45
N LYS A 74 -15.55 -2.35 -16.07
CA LYS A 74 -15.83 -1.83 -17.42
C LYS A 74 -14.96 -2.46 -18.48
N LYS A 75 -13.69 -2.72 -18.13
CA LYS A 75 -12.72 -3.28 -19.06
C LYS A 75 -11.80 -4.24 -18.32
N SER A 76 -11.52 -5.37 -18.94
CA SER A 76 -10.52 -6.32 -18.46
C SER A 76 -9.53 -6.60 -19.58
N GLY A 77 -8.31 -6.09 -19.43
CA GLY A 77 -7.19 -6.42 -20.30
C GLY A 77 -6.38 -7.60 -19.76
N ARG A 78 -5.21 -7.84 -20.36
CA ARG A 78 -4.27 -8.89 -19.89
C ARG A 78 -3.61 -8.56 -18.55
N ARG A 79 -3.21 -7.30 -18.35
CA ARG A 79 -2.51 -6.84 -17.13
C ARG A 79 -3.39 -5.94 -16.26
N PHE A 80 -4.25 -5.14 -16.87
CA PHE A 80 -5.01 -4.12 -16.17
C PHE A 80 -6.51 -4.40 -16.24
N MET A 81 -7.22 -4.05 -15.17
CA MET A 81 -8.67 -4.09 -15.09
C MET A 81 -9.19 -2.72 -14.64
N GLU A 82 -10.09 -2.13 -15.42
CA GLU A 82 -10.73 -0.86 -15.12
C GLU A 82 -12.11 -1.11 -14.51
N ALA A 83 -12.41 -0.40 -13.43
CA ALA A 83 -13.69 -0.49 -12.75
C ALA A 83 -14.17 0.87 -12.27
N GLU A 84 -15.49 1.03 -12.23
CA GLU A 84 -16.17 2.19 -11.66
C GLU A 84 -16.63 1.87 -10.23
N ILE A 85 -16.45 2.82 -9.34
CA ILE A 85 -16.78 2.70 -7.91
C ILE A 85 -17.94 3.63 -7.58
N TYR A 86 -18.96 3.08 -6.93
CA TYR A 86 -20.19 3.79 -6.61
C TYR A 86 -20.49 3.78 -5.12
N ARG A 87 -21.10 4.87 -4.65
CA ARG A 87 -21.77 4.99 -3.36
C ARG A 87 -23.22 5.41 -3.65
N GLU A 88 -24.19 4.60 -3.23
CA GLU A 88 -25.62 4.93 -3.42
C GLU A 88 -25.94 5.35 -4.88
N ASP A 89 -25.42 4.57 -5.83
CA ASP A 89 -25.54 4.80 -7.28
C ASP A 89 -24.88 6.08 -7.84
N VAL A 90 -24.23 6.88 -6.99
CA VAL A 90 -23.34 7.98 -7.41
C VAL A 90 -21.96 7.42 -7.73
N LEU A 91 -21.43 7.72 -8.92
CA LEU A 91 -20.05 7.40 -9.30
C LEU A 91 -19.09 8.29 -8.49
N ILE A 92 -18.24 7.66 -7.67
CA ILE A 92 -17.30 8.39 -6.81
C ILE A 92 -15.84 8.27 -7.27
N ASP A 93 -15.51 7.23 -8.05
CA ASP A 93 -14.14 7.02 -8.52
C ASP A 93 -14.11 6.08 -9.74
N LYS A 94 -13.04 6.17 -10.52
CA LYS A 94 -12.66 5.18 -11.53
C LYS A 94 -11.29 4.65 -11.18
N VAL A 95 -11.16 3.33 -11.14
CA VAL A 95 -9.93 2.69 -10.69
C VAL A 95 -9.39 1.70 -11.70
N LEU A 96 -8.07 1.57 -11.67
CA LEU A 96 -7.27 0.61 -12.42
C LEU A 96 -6.60 -0.36 -11.46
N LEU A 97 -6.91 -1.64 -11.57
CA LEU A 97 -6.19 -2.72 -10.92
C LEU A 97 -5.06 -3.20 -11.83
N ASP A 98 -3.81 -3.09 -11.38
CA ASP A 98 -2.67 -3.77 -12.01
C ASP A 98 -2.61 -5.21 -11.50
N MET A 99 -3.08 -6.16 -12.29
CA MET A 99 -3.10 -7.58 -11.94
C MET A 99 -1.69 -8.19 -11.78
N ARG A 100 -0.63 -7.52 -12.25
CA ARG A 100 0.75 -7.96 -12.00
C ARG A 100 1.22 -7.65 -10.59
N THR A 101 0.79 -6.52 -10.02
CA THR A 101 1.26 -6.04 -8.72
C THR A 101 0.16 -6.06 -7.65
N GLY A 102 -1.08 -6.33 -8.06
CA GLY A 102 -2.26 -6.24 -7.22
C GLY A 102 -2.64 -4.81 -6.82
N ARG A 103 -1.91 -3.78 -7.27
CA ARG A 103 -2.15 -2.40 -6.85
C ARG A 103 -3.40 -1.84 -7.53
N ILE A 104 -4.27 -1.23 -6.72
CA ILE A 104 -5.40 -0.42 -7.19
C ILE A 104 -4.95 1.04 -7.24
N ARG A 105 -5.26 1.73 -8.33
CA ARG A 105 -4.99 3.16 -8.52
C ARG A 105 -6.26 3.86 -8.97
N SER A 106 -6.56 5.03 -8.41
CA SER A 106 -7.52 5.93 -9.05
C SER A 106 -6.91 6.46 -10.35
N ILE A 107 -7.75 6.64 -11.36
CA ILE A 107 -7.39 7.16 -12.68
C ILE A 107 -8.25 8.38 -13.06
N PHE A 108 -8.91 9.00 -12.08
CA PHE A 108 -9.79 10.15 -12.28
C PHE A 108 -9.64 11.19 -11.17
#